data_AF-A0A935HEX4-F1
#
_entry.id   AF-A0A935HEX4-F1
#
_cell.length_a   1.000
_cell.length_b   1.000
_cell.length_c   1.000
_cell.angle_alpha   90.00
_cell.angle_beta   90.00
_cell.angle_gamma   90.00
#
_symmetry.space_group_name_H-M   'P 1'
#
loop_
_entity.id
_entity.type
_entity.pdbx_description
1 polymer ?
#
loop_
_entity_poly.entity_id
_entity_poly.type
_entity_poly.pdbx_seq_one_letter_code
_entity_poly.pdbx_strand_id
1 'polypeptide(L)'
;MKGYPVNEKLLVEYLDKSLDHYRGDGWYNDNPAYDYYSMWAFQMYGPLWAEYFGKKYYPGYAEKFLKNFDDLKTTYPYMFSKDGEMIVWGRSMSYRIASVVPFALMGLQKDPKVNYGWMRRIASGVMKQFITHPEFLKDNVPTLGVYGSFEPAVQPYSCRGSVYWMGKAFFALMLPKDSPFWTATENDGAWDTAMQKNKVYNHFADTANILITDYPNIGASEIRSWCKVKLIGAWETFRASENYNRLSYNSAFPWQADSADGVVSMNYIIKNTKNEWEPLRLYDFKKFENGIYYRDAVLETNPGIKLQLAEIPLPNGILRIDHISSDTATALRLGHYALPKLEKPITTTKRKIKGHEAMIIDNGQYQLAIVNVKGWKKAYDVETKNVHPQSKISKVLNLSDQIKAGENKTYITLMLWKKSGEKWSDDEMLPIRKLAQSDDGYRIYLNSRELKNVEY
;
A
#
# COMPACT_ATOMS: atom_id res chain seq x y z
N MET A 1 32.84 25.17 -22.92
CA MET A 1 31.57 24.50 -22.53
C MET A 1 30.63 24.53 -23.72
N LYS A 2 30.11 23.38 -24.18
CA LYS A 2 29.09 23.30 -25.24
C LYS A 2 27.70 23.26 -24.60
N GLY A 3 27.31 24.36 -23.95
CA GLY A 3 25.97 24.51 -23.34
C GLY A 3 25.08 25.42 -24.20
N TYR A 4 23.78 25.20 -24.14
CA TYR A 4 22.78 26.14 -24.68
C TYR A 4 22.43 27.19 -23.62
N PRO A 5 22.08 28.43 -24.01
CA PRO A 5 21.49 29.39 -23.09
C PRO A 5 20.26 28.79 -22.41
N VAL A 6 20.19 28.87 -21.08
CA VAL A 6 19.01 28.42 -20.33
C VAL A 6 17.88 29.42 -20.58
N ASN A 7 16.69 28.92 -20.95
CA ASN A 7 15.50 29.75 -20.93
C ASN A 7 15.07 29.96 -19.48
N GLU A 8 15.54 31.05 -18.87
CA GLU A 8 15.35 31.31 -17.44
C GLU A 8 13.87 31.41 -17.05
N LYS A 9 13.04 32.04 -17.90
CA LYS A 9 11.60 32.15 -17.65
C LYS A 9 10.95 30.77 -17.56
N LEU A 10 11.30 29.87 -18.48
CA LEU A 10 10.75 28.52 -18.50
C LEU A 10 11.28 27.67 -17.33
N LEU A 11 12.55 27.83 -16.98
CA LEU A 11 13.13 27.17 -15.79
C LEU A 11 12.36 27.57 -14.54
N VAL A 12 12.19 28.87 -14.29
CA VAL A 12 11.47 29.38 -13.11
C VAL A 12 10.04 28.86 -13.07
N GLU A 13 9.32 28.93 -14.20
CA GLU A 13 7.96 28.38 -14.32
C GLU A 13 7.87 26.89 -13.93
N TYR A 14 8.85 26.09 -14.35
CA TYR A 14 8.87 24.65 -14.02
C TYR A 14 9.29 24.37 -12.57
N LEU A 15 10.13 25.21 -11.97
CA LEU A 15 10.44 25.12 -10.54
C LEU A 15 9.20 25.43 -9.70
N ASP A 16 8.46 26.49 -10.04
CA ASP A 16 7.20 26.85 -9.38
C ASP A 16 6.18 25.71 -9.49
N LYS A 17 5.92 25.20 -10.71
CA LYS A 17 5.00 24.07 -10.91
C LYS A 17 5.41 22.82 -10.14
N SER A 18 6.72 22.53 -10.07
CA SER A 18 7.22 21.37 -9.33
C SER A 18 6.98 21.53 -7.83
N LEU A 19 7.22 22.72 -7.28
CA LEU A 19 6.98 23.03 -5.87
C LEU A 19 5.48 23.04 -5.54
N ASP A 20 4.64 23.52 -6.46
CA ASP A 20 3.18 23.54 -6.32
C ASP A 20 2.54 22.14 -6.29
N HIS A 21 3.27 21.09 -6.65
CA HIS A 21 2.82 19.70 -6.49
C HIS A 21 3.05 19.17 -5.07
N TYR A 22 3.84 19.86 -4.23
CA TYR A 22 4.06 19.46 -2.85
C TYR A 22 2.78 19.61 -2.03
N ARG A 23 2.48 18.62 -1.20
CA ARG A 23 1.28 18.63 -0.35
C ARG A 23 1.63 18.69 1.13
N GLY A 24 2.82 18.22 1.51
CA GLY A 24 3.27 18.12 2.89
C GLY A 24 3.74 16.69 3.21
N ASP A 25 4.28 16.48 4.41
CA ASP A 25 4.69 15.15 4.92
C ASP A 25 5.66 14.38 4.00
N GLY A 26 6.41 15.08 3.16
CA GLY A 26 7.31 14.50 2.17
C GLY A 26 6.64 14.05 0.87
N TRP A 27 5.35 14.32 0.67
CA TRP A 27 4.57 13.89 -0.50
C TRP A 27 4.36 14.99 -1.53
N TYR A 28 4.67 14.64 -2.79
CA TYR A 28 4.24 15.34 -3.98
C TYR A 28 3.11 14.55 -4.64
N ASN A 29 2.04 15.25 -5.02
CA ASN A 29 0.93 14.63 -5.73
C ASN A 29 1.14 14.77 -7.24
N ASP A 30 1.46 13.64 -7.90
CA ASP A 30 1.53 13.58 -9.36
C ASP A 30 0.11 13.34 -9.92
N ASN A 31 -0.66 14.43 -9.87
CA ASN A 31 -2.11 14.50 -9.96
C ASN A 31 -2.77 13.43 -10.86
N PRO A 32 -3.78 12.67 -10.37
CA PRO A 32 -4.42 12.78 -9.06
C PRO A 32 -3.98 11.73 -8.02
N ALA A 33 -2.84 11.05 -8.22
CA ALA A 33 -2.46 9.92 -7.36
C ALA A 33 -1.12 10.14 -6.64
N TYR A 34 -0.99 9.51 -5.48
CA TYR A 34 0.29 9.33 -4.82
C TYR A 34 0.85 7.95 -5.19
N ASP A 35 2.15 7.91 -5.39
CA ASP A 35 2.95 6.70 -5.52
C ASP A 35 4.44 7.07 -5.36
N TYR A 36 5.33 6.11 -5.62
CA TYR A 36 6.77 6.31 -5.53
C TYR A 36 7.36 7.33 -6.53
N TYR A 37 6.60 7.89 -7.49
CA TYR A 37 7.04 9.08 -8.23
C TYR A 37 7.30 10.26 -7.32
N SER A 38 6.54 10.40 -6.23
CA SER A 38 6.88 11.36 -5.17
C SER A 38 8.33 11.17 -4.71
N MET A 39 8.82 9.94 -4.69
CA MET A 39 10.12 9.55 -4.13
C MET A 39 11.23 9.62 -5.18
N TRP A 40 11.16 8.80 -6.23
CA TRP A 40 12.22 8.69 -7.23
C TRP A 40 12.17 9.75 -8.33
N ALA A 41 11.14 10.60 -8.38
CA ALA A 41 11.09 11.75 -9.28
C ALA A 41 11.22 13.05 -8.48
N PHE A 42 10.21 13.41 -7.70
CA PHE A 42 10.21 14.71 -7.01
C PHE A 42 11.28 14.79 -5.92
N GLN A 43 11.24 13.88 -4.95
CA GLN A 43 12.18 13.85 -3.82
C GLN A 43 13.58 13.35 -4.18
N MET A 44 13.81 12.95 -5.43
CA MET A 44 15.15 12.70 -5.94
C MET A 44 15.69 13.90 -6.71
N TYR A 45 14.96 14.39 -7.73
CA TYR A 45 15.44 15.49 -8.57
C TYR A 45 15.49 16.82 -7.83
N GLY A 46 14.54 17.08 -6.92
CA GLY A 46 14.51 18.31 -6.11
C GLY A 46 15.80 18.56 -5.33
N PRO A 47 16.19 17.68 -4.39
CA PRO A 47 17.42 17.87 -3.61
C PRO A 47 18.69 17.80 -4.47
N LEU A 48 18.74 16.95 -5.52
CA LEU A 48 19.88 16.94 -6.43
C LEU A 48 20.03 18.27 -7.18
N TRP A 49 18.94 18.79 -7.73
CA TRP A 49 18.96 20.09 -8.40
C TRP A 49 19.34 21.21 -7.42
N ALA A 50 18.80 21.18 -6.20
CA ALA A 50 19.13 22.13 -5.15
C ALA A 50 20.63 22.11 -4.81
N GLU A 51 21.21 20.93 -4.60
CA GLU A 51 22.62 20.76 -4.23
C GLU A 51 23.57 21.24 -5.32
N TYR A 52 23.36 20.77 -6.56
CA TYR A 52 24.35 20.94 -7.64
C TYR A 52 24.15 22.20 -8.48
N PHE A 53 23.01 22.87 -8.37
CA PHE A 53 22.69 24.05 -9.17
C PHE A 53 21.97 25.13 -8.36
N GLY A 54 20.89 24.78 -7.68
CA GLY A 54 19.99 25.71 -7.00
C GLY A 54 20.69 26.57 -5.94
N LYS A 55 21.53 25.99 -5.06
CA LYS A 55 22.23 26.75 -4.01
C LYS A 55 23.06 27.92 -4.53
N LYS A 56 23.62 27.78 -5.74
CA LYS A 56 24.46 28.82 -6.36
C LYS A 56 23.65 29.87 -7.11
N TYR A 57 22.64 29.45 -7.88
CA TYR A 57 21.96 30.32 -8.84
C TYR A 57 20.54 30.73 -8.42
N TYR A 58 19.87 29.90 -7.62
CA TYR A 58 18.46 30.05 -7.22
C TYR A 58 18.25 29.62 -5.75
N PRO A 59 18.93 30.26 -4.77
CA PRO A 59 19.01 29.77 -3.40
C PRO A 59 17.64 29.63 -2.72
N GLY A 60 16.70 30.55 -2.99
CA GLY A 60 15.35 30.47 -2.43
C GLY A 60 14.54 29.26 -2.93
N TYR A 61 14.75 28.82 -4.17
CA TYR A 61 14.12 27.59 -4.68
C TYR A 61 14.80 26.34 -4.09
N ALA A 62 16.12 26.37 -3.98
CA ALA A 62 16.89 25.27 -3.39
C ALA A 62 16.44 25.01 -1.93
N GLU A 63 16.28 26.07 -1.14
CA GLU A 63 15.79 25.97 0.24
C GLU A 63 14.40 25.31 0.32
N LYS A 64 13.47 25.69 -0.56
CA LYS A 64 12.13 25.08 -0.61
C LYS A 64 12.19 23.58 -0.92
N PHE A 65 12.96 23.16 -1.91
CA PHE A 65 13.11 21.73 -2.23
C PHE A 65 13.76 20.95 -1.09
N LEU A 66 14.80 21.50 -0.46
CA LEU A 66 15.48 20.85 0.66
C LEU A 66 14.59 20.77 1.90
N LYS A 67 13.76 21.78 2.14
CA LYS A 67 12.74 21.75 3.20
C LYS A 67 11.71 20.65 2.93
N ASN A 68 11.17 20.56 1.72
CA ASN A 68 10.20 19.50 1.36
C ASN A 68 10.81 18.10 1.44
N PHE A 69 12.12 17.98 1.14
CA PHE A 69 12.86 16.73 1.27
C PHE A 69 13.10 16.32 2.72
N ASP A 70 13.33 17.28 3.63
CA ASP A 70 13.52 17.02 5.05
C ASP A 70 12.33 16.32 5.71
N ASP A 71 11.11 16.59 5.23
CA ASP A 71 9.87 16.01 5.76
C ASP A 71 9.82 14.48 5.59
N LEU A 72 10.54 13.89 4.61
CA LEU A 72 10.50 12.44 4.33
C LEU A 72 10.90 11.55 5.51
N LYS A 73 11.84 12.01 6.34
CA LYS A 73 12.39 11.19 7.45
C LYS A 73 11.34 10.83 8.50
N THR A 74 10.18 11.48 8.48
CA THR A 74 9.10 11.31 9.46
C THR A 74 8.19 10.11 9.17
N THR A 75 7.84 9.88 7.91
CA THR A 75 6.84 8.86 7.52
C THR A 75 7.37 7.86 6.50
N TYR A 76 8.24 8.26 5.57
CA TYR A 76 8.65 7.39 4.48
C TYR A 76 9.42 6.12 4.90
N PRO A 77 10.34 6.15 5.89
CA PRO A 77 11.00 4.93 6.39
C PRO A 77 10.02 3.86 6.89
N TYR A 78 8.88 4.28 7.43
CA TYR A 78 7.84 3.40 7.96
C TYR A 78 7.02 2.71 6.86
N MET A 79 7.21 3.04 5.58
CA MET A 79 6.61 2.30 4.46
C MET A 79 7.31 0.99 4.12
N PHE A 80 8.42 0.68 4.79
CA PHE A 80 9.25 -0.48 4.49
C PHE A 80 9.15 -1.49 5.62
N SER A 81 9.17 -2.79 5.27
CA SER A 81 9.11 -3.86 6.25
C SER A 81 10.29 -3.82 7.22
N LYS A 82 10.24 -4.61 8.31
CA LYS A 82 11.38 -4.80 9.21
C LYS A 82 12.64 -5.23 8.46
N ASP A 83 12.46 -6.05 7.43
CA ASP A 83 13.56 -6.52 6.59
C ASP A 83 13.98 -5.54 5.49
N GLY A 84 13.33 -4.38 5.43
CA GLY A 84 13.57 -3.33 4.45
C GLY A 84 12.88 -3.59 3.10
N GLU A 85 11.86 -4.45 3.04
CA GLU A 85 11.15 -4.75 1.80
C GLU A 85 10.16 -3.63 1.46
N MET A 86 10.10 -3.25 0.17
CA MET A 86 9.16 -2.25 -0.31
C MET A 86 7.76 -2.81 -0.53
N ILE A 87 6.75 -1.94 -0.39
CA ILE A 87 5.36 -2.24 -0.75
C ILE A 87 5.20 -2.10 -2.27
N VAL A 88 4.53 -3.08 -2.90
CA VAL A 88 4.12 -2.99 -4.32
C VAL A 88 2.87 -2.11 -4.40
N TRP A 89 3.01 -0.86 -4.81
CA TRP A 89 1.93 0.13 -4.86
C TRP A 89 2.22 1.22 -5.90
N GLY A 90 1.19 1.57 -6.69
CA GLY A 90 1.28 2.59 -7.73
C GLY A 90 1.92 2.10 -9.02
N ARG A 91 2.11 3.03 -9.96
CA ARG A 91 2.68 2.74 -11.29
C ARG A 91 4.19 2.55 -11.26
N SER A 92 4.74 2.07 -12.38
CA SER A 92 6.19 1.94 -12.62
C SER A 92 6.90 1.06 -11.61
N MET A 93 6.23 0.00 -11.15
CA MET A 93 6.80 -0.96 -10.21
C MET A 93 8.06 -1.66 -10.71
N SER A 94 8.28 -1.67 -12.03
CA SER A 94 9.54 -2.14 -12.62
C SER A 94 10.77 -1.32 -12.25
N TYR A 95 10.61 -0.11 -11.67
CA TYR A 95 11.72 0.69 -11.16
C TYR A 95 12.23 0.18 -9.81
N ARG A 96 11.42 -0.59 -9.06
CA ARG A 96 11.83 -1.41 -7.90
C ARG A 96 12.70 -0.63 -6.91
N ILE A 97 14.01 -0.94 -6.91
CA ILE A 97 15.04 -0.40 -6.02
C ILE A 97 15.21 1.12 -6.13
N ALA A 98 14.68 1.77 -7.17
CA ALA A 98 14.64 3.23 -7.22
C ALA A 98 13.93 3.85 -6.00
N SER A 99 13.06 3.10 -5.32
CA SER A 99 12.35 3.56 -4.12
C SER A 99 13.31 4.00 -3.00
N VAL A 100 14.52 3.46 -2.93
CA VAL A 100 15.46 3.75 -1.85
C VAL A 100 16.39 4.93 -2.13
N VAL A 101 16.28 5.56 -3.31
CA VAL A 101 17.14 6.72 -3.64
C VAL A 101 17.07 7.86 -2.61
N PRO A 102 15.91 8.24 -2.03
CA PRO A 102 15.85 9.33 -1.07
C PRO A 102 16.68 9.05 0.19
N PHE A 103 16.73 7.81 0.66
CA PHE A 103 17.46 7.43 1.87
C PHE A 103 18.95 7.68 1.77
N ALA A 104 19.55 7.42 0.60
CA ALA A 104 20.93 7.79 0.35
C ALA A 104 21.08 9.31 0.30
N LEU A 105 20.19 10.01 -0.41
CA LEU A 105 20.28 11.47 -0.59
C LEU A 105 20.11 12.26 0.73
N MET A 106 19.50 11.69 1.77
CA MET A 106 19.54 12.27 3.14
C MET A 106 20.98 12.45 3.66
N GLY A 107 21.95 11.71 3.13
CA GLY A 107 23.38 11.89 3.41
C GLY A 107 23.94 13.25 2.93
N LEU A 108 23.26 13.95 2.00
CA LEU A 108 23.63 15.30 1.57
C LEU A 108 23.33 16.36 2.63
N GLN A 109 22.30 16.15 3.46
CA GLN A 109 21.88 17.11 4.50
C GLN A 109 22.79 17.05 5.75
N LYS A 110 23.46 15.93 5.99
CA LYS A 110 24.27 15.67 7.22
C LYS A 110 23.51 15.99 8.51
N ASP A 111 22.20 15.74 8.54
CA ASP A 111 21.34 15.98 9.70
C ASP A 111 21.59 14.89 10.77
N PRO A 112 22.10 15.23 11.97
CA PRO A 112 22.34 14.25 13.03
C PRO A 112 21.06 13.58 13.57
N LYS A 113 19.87 14.10 13.23
CA LYS A 113 18.58 13.49 13.62
C LYS A 113 18.19 12.32 12.73
N VAL A 114 18.81 12.15 11.57
CA VAL A 114 18.54 11.01 10.67
C VAL A 114 19.25 9.76 11.19
N ASN A 115 18.52 8.68 11.40
CA ASN A 115 19.11 7.37 11.67
C ASN A 115 19.65 6.75 10.37
N TYR A 116 20.86 7.15 9.98
CA TYR A 116 21.51 6.68 8.75
C TYR A 116 21.73 5.17 8.69
N GLY A 117 21.92 4.51 9.83
CA GLY A 117 22.02 3.05 9.89
C GLY A 117 20.71 2.38 9.48
N TRP A 118 19.57 2.93 9.88
CA TRP A 118 18.26 2.45 9.46
C TRP A 118 17.98 2.75 7.98
N MET A 119 18.32 3.96 7.52
CA MET A 119 18.19 4.33 6.09
C MET A 119 18.97 3.37 5.19
N ARG A 120 20.20 3.03 5.60
CA ARG A 120 21.03 2.04 4.91
C ARG A 120 20.44 0.63 4.98
N ARG A 121 19.94 0.20 6.14
CA ARG A 121 19.29 -1.11 6.33
C ARG A 121 18.10 -1.30 5.39
N ILE A 122 17.27 -0.27 5.22
CA ILE A 122 16.14 -0.27 4.27
C ILE A 122 16.67 -0.36 2.83
N ALA A 123 17.65 0.47 2.46
CA ALA A 123 18.25 0.44 1.12
C ALA A 123 18.80 -0.94 0.74
N SER A 124 19.55 -1.57 1.65
CA SER A 124 20.05 -2.94 1.52
C SER A 124 18.93 -3.97 1.41
N GLY A 125 17.86 -3.81 2.20
CA GLY A 125 16.68 -4.68 2.19
C GLY A 125 15.98 -4.71 0.84
N VAL A 126 15.63 -3.55 0.28
CA VAL A 126 14.97 -3.46 -1.04
C VAL A 126 15.88 -4.01 -2.14
N MET A 127 17.19 -3.71 -2.10
CA MET A 127 18.12 -4.30 -3.07
C MET A 127 18.11 -5.83 -2.99
N LYS A 128 18.17 -6.40 -1.78
CA LYS A 128 18.11 -7.85 -1.58
C LYS A 128 16.78 -8.44 -2.07
N GLN A 129 15.66 -7.80 -1.77
CA GLN A 129 14.31 -8.22 -2.17
C GLN A 129 14.21 -8.53 -3.67
N PHE A 130 14.81 -7.68 -4.52
CA PHE A 130 14.74 -7.87 -5.97
C PHE A 130 15.95 -8.60 -6.54
N ILE A 131 17.18 -8.18 -6.22
CA ILE A 131 18.39 -8.69 -6.87
C ILE A 131 18.60 -10.19 -6.60
N THR A 132 18.15 -10.69 -5.44
CA THR A 132 18.25 -12.11 -5.09
C THR A 132 17.08 -12.96 -5.57
N HIS A 133 16.03 -12.36 -6.13
CA HIS A 133 14.88 -13.11 -6.63
C HIS A 133 15.25 -13.83 -7.94
N PRO A 134 15.00 -15.15 -8.07
CA PRO A 134 15.46 -15.93 -9.22
C PRO A 134 14.89 -15.46 -10.57
N GLU A 135 13.69 -14.86 -10.56
CA GLU A 135 13.05 -14.34 -11.78
C GLU A 135 13.41 -12.87 -12.09
N PHE A 136 14.28 -12.24 -11.30
CA PHE A 136 14.64 -10.84 -11.48
C PHE A 136 15.30 -10.57 -12.83
N LEU A 137 16.22 -11.43 -13.25
CA LEU A 137 16.91 -11.34 -14.54
C LEU A 137 16.39 -12.39 -15.52
N LYS A 138 16.23 -11.98 -16.77
CA LYS A 138 16.10 -12.86 -17.93
C LYS A 138 17.11 -12.44 -18.98
N ASP A 139 17.92 -13.37 -19.46
CA ASP A 139 19.01 -13.10 -20.42
C ASP A 139 19.96 -11.98 -19.94
N ASN A 140 20.28 -11.97 -18.65
CA ASN A 140 21.08 -10.93 -17.95
C ASN A 140 20.47 -9.52 -17.97
N VAL A 141 19.18 -9.38 -18.29
CA VAL A 141 18.45 -8.10 -18.27
C VAL A 141 17.35 -8.16 -17.22
N PRO A 142 17.15 -7.11 -16.38
CA PRO A 142 16.04 -7.08 -15.46
C PRO A 142 14.69 -7.24 -16.18
N THR A 143 13.81 -8.07 -15.61
CA THR A 143 12.49 -8.35 -16.18
C THR A 143 11.56 -7.15 -16.06
N LEU A 144 10.52 -7.10 -16.90
CA LEU A 144 9.48 -6.07 -16.83
C LEU A 144 8.30 -6.58 -15.98
N GLY A 145 8.10 -6.00 -14.80
CA GLY A 145 7.14 -6.48 -13.81
C GLY A 145 7.52 -6.05 -12.40
N VAL A 146 7.40 -6.97 -11.43
CA VAL A 146 7.71 -6.75 -10.00
C VAL A 146 8.89 -7.63 -9.58
N TYR A 147 8.68 -8.90 -9.24
CA TYR A 147 9.79 -9.82 -8.93
C TYR A 147 10.36 -10.44 -10.21
N GLY A 148 9.49 -11.04 -11.02
CA GLY A 148 9.75 -11.43 -12.40
C GLY A 148 8.92 -10.62 -13.38
N SER A 149 8.70 -11.21 -14.57
CA SER A 149 7.71 -10.68 -15.51
C SER A 149 6.31 -10.75 -14.90
N PHE A 150 5.62 -9.62 -14.87
CA PHE A 150 4.26 -9.55 -14.32
C PHE A 150 3.47 -8.45 -15.04
N GLU A 151 2.77 -8.84 -16.10
CA GLU A 151 2.07 -7.93 -17.02
C GLU A 151 1.07 -6.98 -16.33
N PRO A 152 0.29 -7.38 -15.31
CA PRO A 152 -0.64 -6.46 -14.65
C PRO A 152 0.02 -5.21 -14.05
N ALA A 153 1.31 -5.28 -13.69
CA ALA A 153 2.05 -4.13 -13.15
C ALA A 153 2.76 -3.30 -14.23
N VAL A 154 2.63 -3.64 -15.51
CA VAL A 154 3.30 -2.97 -16.64
C VAL A 154 2.37 -1.93 -17.27
N GLN A 155 2.84 -0.69 -17.37
CA GLN A 155 2.05 0.40 -17.98
C GLN A 155 2.28 0.47 -19.51
N PRO A 156 1.33 1.05 -20.29
CA PRO A 156 1.42 1.14 -21.75
C PRO A 156 2.66 1.87 -22.28
N TYR A 157 3.23 2.79 -21.50
CA TYR A 157 4.45 3.51 -21.86
C TYR A 157 5.74 2.73 -21.55
N SER A 158 5.63 1.56 -20.92
CA SER A 158 6.79 0.77 -20.51
C SER A 158 7.48 0.15 -21.72
N CYS A 159 8.80 0.18 -21.72
CA CYS A 159 9.62 -0.46 -22.74
C CYS A 159 10.78 -1.22 -22.09
N ARG A 160 11.61 -1.89 -22.89
CA ARG A 160 12.79 -2.62 -22.39
C ARG A 160 13.75 -1.72 -21.60
N GLY A 161 13.78 -0.41 -21.90
CA GLY A 161 14.58 0.57 -21.17
C GLY A 161 14.04 0.92 -19.79
N SER A 162 12.73 0.73 -19.54
CA SER A 162 12.06 1.19 -18.32
C SER A 162 12.62 0.55 -17.05
N VAL A 163 13.08 -0.69 -17.12
CA VAL A 163 13.65 -1.40 -15.96
C VAL A 163 14.94 -0.76 -15.45
N TYR A 164 15.69 -0.04 -16.29
CA TYR A 164 16.94 0.60 -15.91
C TYR A 164 16.76 1.88 -15.10
N TRP A 165 15.53 2.42 -14.99
CA TRP A 165 15.23 3.47 -14.02
C TRP A 165 15.47 3.03 -12.58
N MET A 166 15.52 1.72 -12.32
CA MET A 166 16.00 1.17 -11.05
C MET A 166 17.41 1.66 -10.69
N GLY A 167 18.21 2.02 -11.70
CA GLY A 167 19.56 2.57 -11.53
C GLY A 167 19.62 3.88 -10.74
N LYS A 168 18.48 4.57 -10.54
CA LYS A 168 18.38 5.73 -9.64
C LYS A 168 18.89 5.43 -8.23
N ALA A 169 18.77 4.19 -7.74
CA ALA A 169 19.34 3.78 -6.45
C ALA A 169 20.85 4.08 -6.35
N PHE A 170 21.59 4.01 -7.46
CA PHE A 170 23.03 4.25 -7.49
C PHE A 170 23.43 5.73 -7.46
N PHE A 171 22.47 6.68 -7.44
CA PHE A 171 22.79 8.07 -7.11
C PHE A 171 23.39 8.21 -5.69
N ALA A 172 23.23 7.19 -4.84
CA ALA A 172 23.98 7.05 -3.61
C ALA A 172 25.50 7.22 -3.80
N LEU A 173 26.06 6.77 -4.92
CA LEU A 173 27.51 6.85 -5.22
C LEU A 173 28.02 8.29 -5.39
N MET A 174 27.14 9.28 -5.49
CA MET A 174 27.52 10.69 -5.48
C MET A 174 27.89 11.20 -4.08
N LEU A 175 27.51 10.47 -3.03
CA LEU A 175 27.84 10.84 -1.66
C LEU A 175 29.35 10.69 -1.40
N PRO A 176 29.95 11.58 -0.59
CA PRO A 176 31.32 11.41 -0.12
C PRO A 176 31.55 10.07 0.56
N LYS A 177 32.76 9.50 0.44
CA LYS A 177 33.13 8.19 1.03
C LYS A 177 32.89 8.11 2.54
N ASP A 178 32.95 9.24 3.23
CA ASP A 178 32.78 9.42 4.67
C ASP A 178 31.35 9.81 5.06
N SER A 179 30.40 9.81 4.12
CA SER A 179 28.99 10.09 4.42
C SER A 179 28.48 9.16 5.53
N PRO A 180 27.71 9.68 6.51
CA PRO A 180 27.07 8.86 7.54
C PRO A 180 26.21 7.73 6.96
N PHE A 181 25.63 7.90 5.77
CA PHE A 181 24.89 6.84 5.08
C PHE A 181 25.77 5.61 4.79
N TRP A 182 27.05 5.81 4.46
CA TRP A 182 27.99 4.71 4.17
C TRP A 182 28.68 4.15 5.41
N THR A 183 28.89 4.98 6.43
CA THR A 183 29.73 4.62 7.59
C THR A 183 28.91 4.18 8.80
N ALA A 184 27.63 4.57 8.91
CA ALA A 184 26.77 4.08 9.96
C ALA A 184 26.58 2.55 9.87
N THR A 185 26.55 1.91 11.04
CA THR A 185 26.21 0.50 11.17
C THR A 185 24.71 0.33 10.96
N GLU A 186 24.33 -0.62 10.10
CA GLU A 186 22.93 -0.95 9.84
C GLU A 186 22.22 -1.35 11.15
N ASN A 187 20.97 -0.89 11.31
CA ASN A 187 20.12 -1.24 12.43
C ASN A 187 18.64 -1.24 11.99
N ASP A 188 17.78 -1.90 12.76
CA ASP A 188 16.35 -2.01 12.43
C ASP A 188 15.54 -0.76 12.84
N GLY A 189 16.20 0.29 13.32
CA GLY A 189 15.58 1.58 13.62
C GLY A 189 14.40 1.48 14.58
N ALA A 190 13.26 2.05 14.18
CA ALA A 190 12.06 2.07 14.99
C ALA A 190 11.50 0.66 15.30
N TRP A 191 11.78 -0.33 14.44
CA TRP A 191 11.31 -1.71 14.63
C TRP A 191 11.83 -2.34 15.92
N ASP A 192 13.04 -1.98 16.35
CA ASP A 192 13.65 -2.48 17.58
C ASP A 192 13.53 -1.49 18.76
N THR A 193 13.49 -0.20 18.47
CA THR A 193 13.57 0.86 19.50
C THR A 193 12.23 1.43 19.94
N ALA A 194 11.21 1.38 19.08
CA ALA A 194 9.90 2.01 19.33
C ALA A 194 8.73 1.02 19.26
N MET A 195 8.91 -0.09 18.54
CA MET A 195 7.82 -1.03 18.22
C MET A 195 7.83 -2.28 19.09
N GLN A 196 6.65 -2.69 19.56
CA GLN A 196 6.46 -3.87 20.41
C GLN A 196 5.49 -4.86 19.76
N LYS A 197 5.75 -6.16 19.95
CA LYS A 197 4.82 -7.22 19.56
C LYS A 197 3.44 -7.00 20.20
N ASN A 198 2.41 -7.48 19.50
CA ASN A 198 1.00 -7.38 19.87
C ASN A 198 0.45 -5.94 19.98
N LYS A 199 1.13 -4.98 19.36
CA LYS A 199 0.65 -3.62 19.14
C LYS A 199 0.64 -3.32 17.63
N VAL A 200 0.01 -2.20 17.28
CA VAL A 200 -0.02 -1.66 15.93
C VAL A 200 0.38 -0.20 15.99
N TYR A 201 1.17 0.27 15.02
CA TYR A 201 1.73 1.61 14.99
C TYR A 201 1.26 2.32 13.73
N ASN A 202 0.58 3.46 13.90
CA ASN A 202 -0.02 4.23 12.81
C ASN A 202 0.77 5.52 12.58
N HIS A 203 1.19 5.73 11.34
CA HIS A 203 1.91 6.90 10.86
C HIS A 203 1.05 7.56 9.78
N PHE A 204 0.25 8.55 10.17
CA PHE A 204 -0.66 9.24 9.26
C PHE A 204 0.03 10.48 8.67
N ALA A 205 0.09 10.53 7.34
CA ALA A 205 0.52 11.70 6.59
C ALA A 205 -0.72 12.57 6.33
N ASP A 206 -0.96 13.53 7.22
CA ASP A 206 -2.17 14.38 7.26
C ASP A 206 -2.47 15.02 5.91
N THR A 207 -1.45 15.58 5.25
CA THR A 207 -1.62 16.33 4.00
C THR A 207 -1.84 15.45 2.78
N ALA A 208 -1.25 14.26 2.78
CA ALA A 208 -1.45 13.27 1.72
C ALA A 208 -2.73 12.45 1.93
N ASN A 209 -3.29 12.48 3.14
CA ASN A 209 -4.34 11.59 3.60
C ASN A 209 -3.98 10.12 3.41
N ILE A 210 -2.75 9.77 3.77
CA ILE A 210 -2.21 8.40 3.66
C ILE A 210 -1.94 7.87 5.06
N LEU A 211 -2.48 6.69 5.36
CA LEU A 211 -2.17 5.98 6.59
C LEU A 211 -1.16 4.87 6.31
N ILE A 212 0.00 4.95 6.95
CA ILE A 212 0.98 3.87 7.03
C ILE A 212 0.81 3.18 8.38
N THR A 213 0.86 1.85 8.38
CA THR A 213 0.70 1.04 9.58
C THR A 213 1.76 -0.05 9.64
N ASP A 214 2.47 -0.13 10.76
CA ASP A 214 3.47 -1.16 11.03
C ASP A 214 2.94 -2.24 11.97
N TYR A 215 3.21 -3.50 11.61
CA TYR A 215 2.77 -4.70 12.31
C TYR A 215 3.96 -5.52 12.81
N PRO A 216 4.43 -5.29 14.06
CA PRO A 216 5.60 -5.97 14.62
C PRO A 216 5.48 -7.48 14.72
N ASN A 217 4.25 -8.02 14.74
CA ASN A 217 4.02 -9.47 14.80
C ASN A 217 4.51 -10.21 13.54
N ILE A 218 4.37 -9.58 12.37
CA ILE A 218 4.88 -10.13 11.11
C ILE A 218 6.06 -9.35 10.52
N GLY A 219 6.39 -8.18 11.09
CA GLY A 219 7.45 -7.31 10.60
C GLY A 219 7.09 -6.61 9.29
N ALA A 220 5.80 -6.38 9.03
CA ALA A 220 5.32 -5.82 7.78
C ALA A 220 4.78 -4.40 7.98
N SER A 221 5.04 -3.55 6.99
CA SER A 221 4.36 -2.28 6.81
C SER A 221 3.22 -2.40 5.80
N GLU A 222 2.18 -1.60 5.99
CA GLU A 222 0.99 -1.51 5.14
C GLU A 222 0.58 -0.05 4.91
N ILE A 223 0.18 0.28 3.69
CA ILE A 223 -0.28 1.61 3.30
C ILE A 223 -1.75 1.59 2.87
N ARG A 224 -2.50 2.60 3.31
CA ARG A 224 -3.83 2.95 2.82
C ARG A 224 -3.74 4.29 2.13
N SER A 225 -4.00 4.29 0.83
CA SER A 225 -4.11 5.49 0.01
C SER A 225 -5.55 5.67 -0.49
N TRP A 226 -5.75 6.78 -1.19
CA TRP A 226 -6.97 7.05 -1.96
C TRP A 226 -6.57 7.31 -3.41
N CYS A 227 -7.51 7.04 -4.31
CA CYS A 227 -7.39 7.36 -5.72
C CYS A 227 -8.81 7.48 -6.26
N LYS A 228 -9.10 8.60 -6.93
CA LYS A 228 -10.42 8.88 -7.50
C LYS A 228 -10.32 9.05 -9.01
N VAL A 229 -9.82 8.02 -9.68
CA VAL A 229 -9.70 8.00 -11.14
C VAL A 229 -10.73 7.06 -11.74
N LYS A 230 -11.53 7.63 -12.64
CA LYS A 230 -12.49 6.89 -13.47
C LYS A 230 -11.74 6.03 -14.48
N LEU A 231 -12.26 4.84 -14.77
CA LEU A 231 -11.79 4.03 -15.88
C LEU A 231 -12.37 4.55 -17.20
N ILE A 232 -13.65 4.94 -17.20
CA ILE A 232 -14.38 5.37 -18.39
C ILE A 232 -13.84 6.72 -18.83
N GLY A 233 -13.27 6.76 -20.03
CA GLY A 233 -12.71 7.97 -20.64
C GLY A 233 -11.31 8.34 -20.11
N ALA A 234 -10.69 7.53 -19.25
CA ALA A 234 -9.31 7.79 -18.82
C ALA A 234 -8.30 7.44 -19.90
N TRP A 235 -7.33 8.34 -20.09
CA TRP A 235 -6.17 8.09 -20.94
C TRP A 235 -5.12 7.20 -20.24
N GLU A 236 -4.96 7.34 -18.92
CA GLU A 236 -4.15 6.47 -18.04
C GLU A 236 -5.06 5.48 -17.30
N THR A 237 -5.59 4.49 -18.01
CA THR A 237 -6.50 3.47 -17.42
C THR A 237 -5.87 2.68 -16.28
N PHE A 238 -4.54 2.55 -16.22
CA PHE A 238 -3.83 1.89 -15.12
C PHE A 238 -4.02 2.59 -13.76
N ARG A 239 -4.41 3.87 -13.74
CA ARG A 239 -4.73 4.58 -12.48
C ARG A 239 -6.06 4.12 -11.84
N ALA A 240 -6.89 3.44 -12.63
CA ALA A 240 -8.14 2.82 -12.21
C ALA A 240 -7.99 1.32 -11.87
N SER A 241 -6.76 0.78 -11.93
CA SER A 241 -6.45 -0.63 -11.74
C SER A 241 -5.91 -0.94 -10.35
N GLU A 242 -5.50 -2.18 -10.14
CA GLU A 242 -4.87 -2.75 -8.94
C GLU A 242 -3.63 -2.00 -8.45
N ASN A 243 -3.04 -1.16 -9.30
CA ASN A 243 -1.97 -0.26 -8.89
C ASN A 243 -2.45 0.78 -7.86
N TYR A 244 -3.75 1.13 -7.86
CA TYR A 244 -4.33 2.19 -7.01
C TYR A 244 -5.66 1.83 -6.34
N ASN A 245 -6.33 0.74 -6.73
CA ASN A 245 -7.69 0.42 -6.30
C ASN A 245 -7.82 -0.56 -5.12
N ARG A 246 -6.71 -0.93 -4.46
CA ARG A 246 -6.78 -1.77 -3.25
C ARG A 246 -7.19 -0.97 -2.03
N LEU A 247 -7.92 -1.63 -1.14
CA LEU A 247 -8.25 -1.14 0.20
C LEU A 247 -6.96 -0.84 0.97
N SER A 248 -5.94 -1.69 0.86
CA SER A 248 -4.59 -1.44 1.37
C SER A 248 -3.55 -2.27 0.60
N TYR A 249 -2.29 -1.89 0.75
CA TYR A 249 -1.14 -2.59 0.17
C TYR A 249 -0.14 -2.93 1.28
N ASN A 250 0.39 -4.15 1.28
CA ASN A 250 1.24 -4.64 2.36
C ASN A 250 2.56 -5.18 1.81
N SER A 251 3.64 -4.96 2.56
CA SER A 251 4.99 -5.41 2.20
C SER A 251 5.14 -6.94 2.20
N ALA A 252 4.42 -7.65 3.09
CA ALA A 252 4.38 -9.11 3.12
C ALA A 252 3.39 -9.72 2.12
N PHE A 253 2.40 -8.95 1.66
CA PHE A 253 1.31 -9.44 0.79
C PHE A 253 1.16 -8.55 -0.46
N PRO A 254 2.04 -8.72 -1.47
CA PRO A 254 1.91 -8.05 -2.76
C PRO A 254 0.52 -8.25 -3.37
N TRP A 255 -0.01 -7.24 -4.05
CA TRP A 255 -1.33 -7.34 -4.65
C TRP A 255 -1.35 -8.40 -5.77
N GLN A 256 -2.46 -9.13 -5.85
CA GLN A 256 -2.81 -10.02 -6.96
C GLN A 256 -3.71 -9.27 -7.93
N ALA A 257 -3.59 -9.47 -9.24
CA ALA A 257 -4.51 -8.93 -10.23
C ALA A 257 -5.95 -9.47 -10.05
N ASP A 258 -6.93 -8.66 -10.42
CA ASP A 258 -8.34 -9.06 -10.46
C ASP A 258 -8.63 -9.97 -11.66
N SER A 259 -9.74 -10.69 -11.62
CA SER A 259 -10.14 -11.59 -12.70
C SER A 259 -11.61 -11.40 -13.12
N ALA A 260 -11.90 -11.75 -14.37
CA ALA A 260 -13.24 -11.61 -14.94
C ALA A 260 -14.31 -12.50 -14.28
N ASP A 261 -13.91 -13.61 -13.64
CA ASP A 261 -14.81 -14.47 -12.86
C ASP A 261 -15.08 -13.94 -11.44
N GLY A 262 -14.54 -12.75 -11.13
CA GLY A 262 -14.81 -11.99 -9.92
C GLY A 262 -13.92 -12.39 -8.74
N VAL A 263 -12.71 -12.88 -9.00
CA VAL A 263 -11.69 -12.98 -7.94
C VAL A 263 -11.08 -11.62 -7.73
N VAL A 264 -11.00 -11.23 -6.47
CA VAL A 264 -10.52 -9.93 -6.04
C VAL A 264 -9.66 -10.11 -4.79
N SER A 265 -8.55 -9.37 -4.69
CA SER A 265 -7.70 -9.36 -3.49
C SER A 265 -7.64 -7.96 -2.90
N MET A 266 -7.79 -7.86 -1.57
CA MET A 266 -7.88 -6.59 -0.83
C MET A 266 -8.73 -5.51 -1.50
N ASN A 267 -9.87 -5.89 -2.04
CA ASN A 267 -10.78 -4.97 -2.70
C ASN A 267 -12.21 -5.55 -2.70
N TYR A 268 -13.19 -4.69 -2.97
CA TYR A 268 -14.55 -5.06 -3.31
C TYR A 268 -14.69 -5.25 -4.82
N ILE A 269 -15.53 -6.21 -5.22
CA ILE A 269 -15.98 -6.37 -6.60
C ILE A 269 -17.50 -6.56 -6.59
N ILE A 270 -18.18 -5.80 -7.44
CA ILE A 270 -19.64 -5.68 -7.42
C ILE A 270 -20.16 -5.88 -8.83
N LYS A 271 -21.31 -6.55 -8.97
CA LYS A 271 -21.96 -6.67 -10.28
C LYS A 271 -22.55 -5.34 -10.72
N ASN A 272 -22.12 -4.87 -11.89
CA ASN A 272 -22.67 -3.68 -12.52
C ASN A 272 -24.04 -3.96 -13.17
N THR A 273 -24.62 -2.93 -13.78
CA THR A 273 -25.91 -3.01 -14.51
C THR A 273 -25.87 -3.95 -15.73
N LYS A 274 -24.68 -4.29 -16.23
CA LYS A 274 -24.46 -5.29 -17.29
C LYS A 274 -24.23 -6.69 -16.73
N ASN A 275 -24.38 -6.90 -15.42
CA ASN A 275 -24.14 -8.18 -14.73
C ASN A 275 -22.67 -8.66 -14.79
N GLU A 276 -21.74 -7.74 -15.08
CA GLU A 276 -20.29 -7.96 -15.10
C GLU A 276 -19.68 -7.58 -13.74
N TRP A 277 -18.60 -8.27 -13.36
CA TRP A 277 -17.87 -7.96 -12.14
C TRP A 277 -17.02 -6.71 -12.32
N GLU A 278 -17.27 -5.69 -11.50
CA GLU A 278 -16.58 -4.42 -11.53
C GLU A 278 -15.85 -4.17 -10.20
N PRO A 279 -14.51 -4.07 -10.20
CA PRO A 279 -13.76 -3.78 -8.99
C PRO A 279 -13.96 -2.34 -8.56
N LEU A 280 -14.12 -2.12 -7.25
CA LEU A 280 -14.25 -0.78 -6.69
C LEU A 280 -12.94 0.00 -6.87
N ARG A 281 -13.03 1.26 -7.29
CA ARG A 281 -11.85 2.08 -7.64
C ARG A 281 -11.93 3.56 -7.32
N LEU A 282 -13.14 4.07 -7.05
CA LEU A 282 -13.36 5.48 -6.75
C LEU A 282 -13.36 5.65 -5.23
N TYR A 283 -12.18 5.84 -4.65
CA TYR A 283 -12.00 5.99 -3.21
C TYR A 283 -11.75 7.45 -2.85
N ASP A 284 -12.58 7.97 -1.95
CA ASP A 284 -12.45 9.29 -1.34
C ASP A 284 -12.04 9.12 0.12
N PHE A 285 -10.92 9.74 0.52
CA PHE A 285 -10.60 9.85 1.94
C PHE A 285 -11.63 10.71 2.66
N LYS A 286 -12.00 10.31 3.89
CA LYS A 286 -12.94 11.05 4.73
C LYS A 286 -12.27 11.63 5.96
N LYS A 287 -11.70 10.75 6.80
CA LYS A 287 -10.99 11.13 8.03
C LYS A 287 -10.15 9.97 8.56
N PHE A 288 -9.18 10.28 9.40
CA PHE A 288 -8.52 9.33 10.29
C PHE A 288 -8.67 9.83 11.72
N GLU A 289 -9.44 9.12 12.53
CA GLU A 289 -9.81 9.59 13.87
C GLU A 289 -9.90 8.41 14.83
N ASN A 290 -9.34 8.56 16.04
CA ASN A 290 -9.37 7.53 17.09
C ASN A 290 -8.84 6.15 16.64
N GLY A 291 -7.88 6.15 15.69
CA GLY A 291 -7.30 4.94 15.11
C GLY A 291 -8.20 4.22 14.09
N ILE A 292 -9.18 4.93 13.52
CA ILE A 292 -10.09 4.42 12.51
C ILE A 292 -9.90 5.22 11.21
N TYR A 293 -9.64 4.53 10.11
CA TYR A 293 -9.44 5.14 8.79
C TYR A 293 -10.72 5.02 7.97
N TYR A 294 -11.25 6.16 7.54
CA TYR A 294 -12.53 6.26 6.85
C TYR A 294 -12.34 6.64 5.38
N ARG A 295 -13.09 5.95 4.51
CA ARG A 295 -13.22 6.28 3.10
C ARG A 295 -14.65 6.14 2.64
N ASP A 296 -15.05 6.97 1.70
CA ASP A 296 -16.24 6.73 0.89
C ASP A 296 -15.82 6.12 -0.44
N ALA A 297 -16.70 5.32 -1.02
CA ALA A 297 -16.52 4.82 -2.36
C ALA A 297 -17.85 4.63 -3.08
N VAL A 298 -17.80 4.71 -4.41
CA VAL A 298 -18.96 4.48 -5.28
C VAL A 298 -18.57 3.57 -6.44
N LEU A 299 -19.52 2.74 -6.90
CA LEU A 299 -19.32 1.98 -8.13
C LEU A 299 -19.39 2.95 -9.33
N GLU A 300 -18.42 2.91 -10.22
CA GLU A 300 -18.31 3.92 -11.28
C GLU A 300 -19.47 3.83 -12.28
N THR A 301 -19.84 2.60 -12.68
CA THR A 301 -20.93 2.38 -13.63
C THR A 301 -22.33 2.46 -12.99
N ASN A 302 -22.40 2.42 -11.65
CA ASN A 302 -23.63 2.66 -10.92
C ASN A 302 -23.37 3.44 -9.60
N PRO A 303 -23.36 4.79 -9.65
CA PRO A 303 -23.15 5.63 -8.48
C PRO A 303 -24.23 5.50 -7.38
N GLY A 304 -25.33 4.81 -7.65
CA GLY A 304 -26.34 4.44 -6.66
C GLY A 304 -25.89 3.35 -5.69
N ILE A 305 -24.80 2.64 -6.00
CA ILE A 305 -24.11 1.72 -5.11
C ILE A 305 -22.99 2.48 -4.39
N LYS A 306 -23.16 2.70 -3.08
CA LYS A 306 -22.24 3.49 -2.25
C LYS A 306 -21.75 2.66 -1.08
N LEU A 307 -20.49 2.88 -0.72
CA LEU A 307 -19.83 2.23 0.40
C LEU A 307 -19.23 3.29 1.31
N GLN A 308 -19.60 3.27 2.59
CA GLN A 308 -18.93 3.98 3.68
C GLN A 308 -18.04 2.95 4.38
N LEU A 309 -16.73 3.14 4.26
CA LEU A 309 -15.72 2.19 4.69
C LEU A 309 -15.07 2.67 5.97
N ALA A 310 -15.06 1.84 7.00
CA ALA A 310 -14.36 2.12 8.25
C ALA A 310 -13.43 0.96 8.61
N GLU A 311 -12.18 1.30 8.89
CA GLU A 311 -11.12 0.32 9.07
C GLU A 311 -10.34 0.56 10.35
N ILE A 312 -10.19 -0.49 11.16
CA ILE A 312 -9.51 -0.47 12.45
C ILE A 312 -8.32 -1.44 12.37
N PRO A 313 -7.08 -0.94 12.29
CA PRO A 313 -5.90 -1.78 12.36
C PRO A 313 -5.81 -2.53 13.70
N LEU A 314 -5.40 -3.80 13.65
CA LEU A 314 -5.21 -4.70 14.78
C LEU A 314 -3.82 -5.34 14.73
N PRO A 315 -3.25 -5.83 15.84
CA PRO A 315 -1.89 -6.39 15.82
C PRO A 315 -1.64 -7.52 14.82
N ASN A 316 -2.66 -8.32 14.52
CA ASN A 316 -2.62 -9.45 13.58
C ASN A 316 -3.64 -9.28 12.46
N GLY A 317 -4.04 -8.06 12.10
CA GLY A 317 -5.06 -7.90 11.08
C GLY A 317 -5.77 -6.57 11.06
N ILE A 318 -6.97 -6.60 10.51
CA ILE A 318 -7.85 -5.47 10.32
C ILE A 318 -9.27 -5.88 10.70
N LEU A 319 -9.94 -5.03 11.48
CA LEU A 319 -11.38 -5.08 11.67
C LEU A 319 -12.03 -4.04 10.76
N ARG A 320 -12.87 -4.51 9.83
CA ARG A 320 -13.64 -3.68 8.91
C ARG A 320 -15.10 -3.59 9.33
N ILE A 321 -15.67 -2.40 9.25
CA ILE A 321 -17.07 -2.09 9.51
C ILE A 321 -17.56 -1.27 8.33
N ASP A 322 -18.03 -1.95 7.29
CA ASP A 322 -18.37 -1.33 6.02
C ASP A 322 -19.89 -1.26 5.85
N HIS A 323 -20.43 -0.06 5.61
CA HIS A 323 -21.84 0.16 5.33
C HIS A 323 -22.06 0.34 3.84
N ILE A 324 -22.96 -0.45 3.27
CA ILE A 324 -23.20 -0.49 1.83
C ILE A 324 -24.68 -0.22 1.57
N SER A 325 -24.93 0.76 0.72
CA SER A 325 -26.26 1.09 0.21
C SER A 325 -26.31 0.83 -1.29
N SER A 326 -27.46 0.35 -1.77
CA SER A 326 -27.67 0.07 -3.19
C SER A 326 -29.09 0.41 -3.60
N ASP A 327 -29.26 1.24 -4.63
CA ASP A 327 -30.56 1.52 -5.25
C ASP A 327 -31.08 0.37 -6.13
N THR A 328 -30.22 -0.60 -6.45
CA THR A 328 -30.48 -1.74 -7.33
C THR A 328 -30.11 -3.05 -6.64
N ALA A 329 -30.69 -4.16 -7.10
CA ALA A 329 -30.24 -5.46 -6.62
C ALA A 329 -28.88 -5.80 -7.23
N THR A 330 -27.90 -6.19 -6.41
CA THR A 330 -26.56 -6.53 -6.90
C THR A 330 -25.86 -7.60 -6.05
N ALA A 331 -24.93 -8.30 -6.68
CA ALA A 331 -24.02 -9.21 -6.02
C ALA A 331 -22.72 -8.48 -5.68
N LEU A 332 -22.16 -8.77 -4.52
CA LEU A 332 -20.86 -8.24 -4.12
C LEU A 332 -19.98 -9.33 -3.52
N ARG A 333 -18.67 -9.12 -3.65
CA ARG A 333 -17.63 -9.89 -2.98
C ARG A 333 -16.60 -8.96 -2.36
N LEU A 334 -16.02 -9.41 -1.25
CA LEU A 334 -14.89 -8.79 -0.59
C LEU A 334 -13.74 -9.80 -0.54
N GLY A 335 -12.55 -9.39 -0.97
CA GLY A 335 -11.35 -10.22 -0.92
C GLY A 335 -10.38 -9.81 0.16
N HIS A 336 -9.80 -10.81 0.82
CA HIS A 336 -8.58 -10.66 1.61
C HIS A 336 -7.37 -10.49 0.67
N TYR A 337 -6.19 -10.24 1.24
CA TYR A 337 -4.91 -10.52 0.59
C TYR A 337 -4.86 -11.93 -0.03
N ALA A 338 -4.02 -12.08 -1.05
CA ALA A 338 -3.70 -13.36 -1.65
C ALA A 338 -2.46 -13.97 -1.01
N LEU A 339 -2.40 -15.30 -0.92
CA LEU A 339 -1.15 -16.01 -0.68
C LEU A 339 -0.66 -16.67 -1.99
N PRO A 340 0.60 -16.45 -2.40
CA PRO A 340 1.20 -17.24 -3.46
C PRO A 340 1.52 -18.65 -2.97
N LYS A 341 1.46 -19.62 -3.88
CA LYS A 341 2.03 -20.94 -3.66
C LYS A 341 3.55 -20.83 -3.70
N LEU A 342 4.19 -21.18 -2.59
CA LEU A 342 5.64 -21.23 -2.45
C LEU A 342 6.12 -22.68 -2.62
N GLU A 343 7.01 -23.16 -1.73
CA GLU A 343 7.53 -24.52 -1.76
C GLU A 343 6.44 -25.58 -1.53
N LYS A 344 5.46 -25.28 -0.65
CA LYS A 344 4.39 -26.19 -0.27
C LYS A 344 3.04 -25.77 -0.89
N PRO A 345 2.12 -26.72 -1.11
CA PRO A 345 0.73 -26.38 -1.48
C PRO A 345 0.07 -25.50 -0.42
N ILE A 346 -0.81 -24.59 -0.87
CA ILE A 346 -1.59 -23.75 0.03
C ILE A 346 -2.71 -24.58 0.64
N THR A 347 -2.71 -24.72 1.97
CA THR A 347 -3.75 -25.45 2.70
C THR A 347 -4.90 -24.53 3.07
N THR A 348 -6.11 -25.07 3.21
CA THR A 348 -7.29 -24.35 3.68
C THR A 348 -7.87 -25.08 4.88
N THR A 349 -8.15 -24.37 5.97
CA THR A 349 -8.83 -24.92 7.15
C THR A 349 -10.03 -24.05 7.52
N LYS A 350 -11.04 -24.68 8.12
CA LYS A 350 -12.22 -23.99 8.66
C LYS A 350 -12.28 -24.23 10.17
N ARG A 351 -12.66 -23.19 10.90
CA ARG A 351 -12.81 -23.25 12.37
C ARG A 351 -14.07 -22.50 12.78
N LYS A 352 -14.80 -23.04 13.75
CA LYS A 352 -15.87 -22.31 14.46
C LYS A 352 -15.31 -21.61 15.69
N ILE A 353 -15.63 -20.34 15.88
CA ILE A 353 -15.10 -19.49 16.96
C ILE A 353 -16.24 -18.68 17.53
N LYS A 354 -16.66 -19.00 18.76
CA LYS A 354 -17.76 -18.31 19.47
C LYS A 354 -19.02 -18.09 18.59
N GLY A 355 -19.37 -19.09 17.77
CA GLY A 355 -20.53 -19.05 16.85
C GLY A 355 -20.27 -18.51 15.44
N HIS A 356 -19.08 -17.97 15.17
CA HIS A 356 -18.67 -17.48 13.85
C HIS A 356 -17.85 -18.53 13.09
N GLU A 357 -18.00 -18.58 11.76
CA GLU A 357 -17.12 -19.36 10.89
C GLU A 357 -15.90 -18.51 10.52
N ALA A 358 -14.71 -19.10 10.72
CA ALA A 358 -13.45 -18.58 10.24
C ALA A 358 -12.86 -19.52 9.20
N MET A 359 -12.32 -18.95 8.13
CA MET A 359 -11.57 -19.68 7.10
C MET A 359 -10.13 -19.20 7.10
N ILE A 360 -9.19 -20.14 7.02
CA ILE A 360 -7.75 -19.87 7.12
C ILE A 360 -7.06 -20.52 5.93
N ILE A 361 -6.17 -19.79 5.26
CA ILE A 361 -5.23 -20.34 4.28
C ILE A 361 -3.80 -20.19 4.78
N ASP A 362 -2.94 -21.17 4.47
CA ASP A 362 -1.52 -21.19 4.87
C ASP A 362 -0.65 -21.63 3.69
N ASN A 363 0.37 -20.84 3.34
CA ASN A 363 1.29 -21.13 2.24
C ASN A 363 2.68 -21.61 2.68
N GLY A 364 2.86 -21.90 3.98
CA GLY A 364 4.13 -22.30 4.59
C GLY A 364 5.00 -21.14 5.09
N GLN A 365 4.66 -19.89 4.76
CA GLN A 365 5.33 -18.69 5.28
C GLN A 365 4.37 -17.82 6.11
N TYR A 366 3.16 -17.61 5.60
CA TYR A 366 2.11 -16.84 6.27
C TYR A 366 0.78 -17.60 6.28
N GLN A 367 -0.03 -17.26 7.26
CA GLN A 367 -1.44 -17.61 7.37
C GLN A 367 -2.27 -16.35 7.14
N LEU A 368 -3.35 -16.46 6.36
CA LEU A 368 -4.41 -15.45 6.29
C LEU A 368 -5.70 -16.07 6.81
N ALA A 369 -6.48 -15.32 7.58
CA ALA A 369 -7.77 -15.75 8.08
C ALA A 369 -8.84 -14.70 7.84
N ILE A 370 -10.04 -15.13 7.44
CA ILE A 370 -11.21 -14.28 7.33
C ILE A 370 -12.31 -14.76 8.27
N VAL A 371 -12.88 -13.85 9.05
CA VAL A 371 -14.00 -14.15 9.95
C VAL A 371 -15.20 -13.29 9.57
N ASN A 372 -16.30 -13.96 9.22
CA ASN A 372 -17.58 -13.31 8.99
C ASN A 372 -18.26 -13.03 10.34
N VAL A 373 -18.08 -11.82 10.85
CA VAL A 373 -18.70 -11.40 12.12
C VAL A 373 -20.17 -11.05 11.91
N LYS A 374 -20.48 -10.29 10.85
CA LYS A 374 -21.86 -9.91 10.50
C LYS A 374 -22.03 -9.65 9.01
N GLY A 375 -23.20 -10.02 8.50
CA GLY A 375 -23.74 -9.52 7.24
C GLY A 375 -23.57 -10.47 6.05
N TRP A 376 -22.43 -11.14 5.94
CA TRP A 376 -22.12 -11.95 4.76
C TRP A 376 -22.84 -13.29 4.73
N LYS A 377 -23.18 -13.74 3.52
CA LYS A 377 -23.86 -15.02 3.30
C LYS A 377 -22.90 -16.21 3.22
N LYS A 378 -21.72 -16.03 2.63
CA LYS A 378 -20.78 -17.14 2.35
C LYS A 378 -19.32 -16.68 2.44
N ALA A 379 -18.49 -17.53 3.04
CA ALA A 379 -17.03 -17.49 2.97
C ALA A 379 -16.50 -18.66 2.14
N TYR A 380 -15.47 -18.44 1.32
CA TYR A 380 -14.82 -19.46 0.50
C TYR A 380 -13.40 -19.05 0.12
N ASP A 381 -12.56 -20.02 -0.22
CA ASP A 381 -11.27 -19.80 -0.87
C ASP A 381 -11.38 -20.04 -2.38
N VAL A 382 -10.52 -19.36 -3.13
CA VAL A 382 -10.39 -19.53 -4.58
C VAL A 382 -8.93 -19.60 -4.97
N GLU A 383 -8.55 -20.65 -5.69
CA GLU A 383 -7.25 -20.77 -6.33
C GLU A 383 -7.25 -20.01 -7.66
N THR A 384 -6.21 -19.22 -7.89
CA THR A 384 -6.02 -18.42 -9.10
C THR A 384 -4.70 -18.76 -9.77
N LYS A 385 -4.62 -18.44 -11.07
CA LYS A 385 -3.42 -18.70 -11.88
C LYS A 385 -2.95 -17.44 -12.61
N ASN A 386 -1.63 -17.24 -12.66
CA ASN A 386 -0.93 -16.19 -13.40
C ASN A 386 -1.33 -14.75 -13.04
N VAL A 387 -1.90 -14.52 -11.86
CA VAL A 387 -2.36 -13.19 -11.41
C VAL A 387 -1.60 -12.67 -10.19
N HIS A 388 -0.64 -13.42 -9.65
CA HIS A 388 0.17 -12.99 -8.50
C HIS A 388 1.63 -12.72 -8.90
N PRO A 389 2.26 -11.64 -8.43
CA PRO A 389 3.61 -11.25 -8.89
C PRO A 389 4.74 -12.19 -8.45
N GLN A 390 4.50 -13.04 -7.45
CA GLN A 390 5.50 -13.95 -6.87
C GLN A 390 5.34 -15.42 -7.32
N SER A 391 4.17 -15.81 -7.83
CA SER A 391 3.92 -17.22 -8.19
C SER A 391 2.80 -17.35 -9.21
N LYS A 392 2.90 -18.39 -10.04
CA LYS A 392 1.86 -18.75 -11.01
C LYS A 392 0.57 -19.24 -10.35
N ILE A 393 0.63 -19.72 -9.11
CA ILE A 393 -0.55 -20.17 -8.37
C ILE A 393 -0.65 -19.34 -7.11
N SER A 394 -1.84 -18.87 -6.81
CA SER A 394 -2.16 -18.13 -5.59
C SER A 394 -3.55 -18.52 -5.10
N LYS A 395 -3.87 -18.17 -3.86
CA LYS A 395 -5.18 -18.41 -3.26
C LYS A 395 -5.64 -17.19 -2.49
N VAL A 396 -6.93 -16.87 -2.60
CA VAL A 396 -7.57 -15.75 -1.90
C VAL A 396 -8.75 -16.25 -1.08
N LEU A 397 -8.96 -15.64 0.09
CA LEU A 397 -10.18 -15.78 0.87
C LEU A 397 -11.20 -14.70 0.44
N ASN A 398 -12.41 -15.12 0.07
CA ASN A 398 -13.49 -14.20 -0.28
C ASN A 398 -14.72 -14.37 0.62
N LEU A 399 -15.41 -13.26 0.84
CA LEU A 399 -16.78 -13.21 1.33
C LEU A 399 -17.70 -12.78 0.18
N SER A 400 -18.93 -13.28 0.16
CA SER A 400 -19.91 -12.88 -0.85
C SER A 400 -21.31 -12.72 -0.28
N ASP A 401 -22.08 -11.82 -0.89
CA ASP A 401 -23.48 -11.61 -0.58
C ASP A 401 -24.28 -11.05 -1.77
N GLN A 402 -25.59 -10.86 -1.58
CA GLN A 402 -26.51 -10.18 -2.48
C GLN A 402 -27.22 -9.07 -1.69
N ILE A 403 -27.24 -7.86 -2.22
CA ILE A 403 -27.98 -6.71 -1.67
C ILE A 403 -29.22 -6.49 -2.53
N LYS A 404 -30.37 -6.23 -1.89
CA LYS A 404 -31.63 -5.89 -2.58
C LYS A 404 -31.66 -4.40 -2.94
N ALA A 405 -32.49 -4.06 -3.92
CA ALA A 405 -32.74 -2.66 -4.27
C ALA A 405 -33.32 -1.90 -3.05
N GLY A 406 -32.75 -0.74 -2.74
CA GLY A 406 -33.12 0.11 -1.61
C GLY A 406 -32.64 -0.39 -0.24
N GLU A 407 -31.82 -1.45 -0.20
CA GLU A 407 -31.31 -2.01 1.06
C GLU A 407 -30.02 -1.28 1.50
N ASN A 408 -29.94 -0.99 2.79
CA ASN A 408 -28.76 -0.50 3.48
C ASN A 408 -28.27 -1.58 4.43
N LYS A 409 -27.04 -2.05 4.26
CA LYS A 409 -26.52 -3.20 5.00
C LYS A 409 -25.11 -2.96 5.51
N THR A 410 -24.90 -3.27 6.79
CA THR A 410 -23.57 -3.25 7.40
C THR A 410 -22.95 -4.64 7.39
N TYR A 411 -21.69 -4.70 6.98
CA TYR A 411 -20.82 -5.86 7.05
C TYR A 411 -19.73 -5.63 8.09
N ILE A 412 -19.50 -6.63 8.95
CA ILE A 412 -18.42 -6.61 9.93
C ILE A 412 -17.51 -7.80 9.65
N THR A 413 -16.24 -7.52 9.36
CA THR A 413 -15.28 -8.50 8.85
C THR A 413 -13.96 -8.39 9.57
N LEU A 414 -13.39 -9.52 9.99
CA LEU A 414 -11.99 -9.57 10.39
C LEU A 414 -11.17 -10.17 9.25
N MET A 415 -10.11 -9.45 8.89
CA MET A 415 -9.09 -9.86 7.92
C MET A 415 -7.77 -9.98 8.67
N LEU A 416 -7.33 -11.19 8.96
CA LEU A 416 -6.25 -11.47 9.90
C LEU A 416 -5.08 -12.17 9.23
N TRP A 417 -3.89 -12.05 9.82
CA TRP A 417 -2.68 -12.71 9.37
C TRP A 417 -1.77 -13.13 10.53
N LYS A 418 -0.99 -14.19 10.32
CA LYS A 418 0.10 -14.65 11.20
C LYS A 418 1.22 -15.27 10.37
N LYS A 419 2.37 -15.55 10.99
CA LYS A 419 3.37 -16.42 10.38
C LYS A 419 2.85 -17.87 10.34
N SER A 420 3.24 -18.63 9.33
CA SER A 420 2.92 -20.06 9.23
C SER A 420 3.46 -20.82 10.46
N GLY A 421 2.71 -21.82 10.91
CA GLY A 421 3.04 -22.61 12.11
C GLY A 421 2.65 -21.98 13.45
N GLU A 422 2.35 -20.68 13.51
CA GLU A 422 1.80 -20.07 14.72
C GLU A 422 0.34 -20.48 14.93
N LYS A 423 -0.05 -20.75 16.19
CA LYS A 423 -1.42 -21.15 16.53
C LYS A 423 -2.31 -19.92 16.69
N TRP A 424 -3.56 -20.04 16.22
CA TRP A 424 -4.60 -19.05 16.45
C TRP A 424 -5.31 -19.31 17.79
N SER A 425 -5.35 -18.31 18.67
CA SER A 425 -6.27 -18.30 19.81
C SER A 425 -7.66 -17.77 19.38
N ASP A 426 -8.69 -18.09 20.17
CA ASP A 426 -10.04 -17.57 19.93
C ASP A 426 -10.11 -16.04 20.06
N ASP A 427 -9.32 -15.45 20.96
CA ASP A 427 -9.33 -14.01 21.21
C ASP A 427 -8.59 -13.22 20.12
N GLU A 428 -7.58 -13.80 19.47
CA GLU A 428 -6.96 -13.21 18.28
C GLU A 428 -7.90 -13.26 17.07
N MET A 429 -8.64 -14.35 16.93
CA MET A 429 -9.55 -14.57 15.79
C MET A 429 -10.89 -13.84 15.95
N LEU A 430 -11.30 -13.54 17.18
CA LEU A 430 -12.47 -12.72 17.49
C LEU A 430 -12.12 -11.73 18.63
N PRO A 431 -11.39 -10.64 18.31
CA PRO A 431 -10.95 -9.64 19.28
C PRO A 431 -12.07 -8.70 19.74
N ILE A 432 -13.33 -9.06 19.48
CA ILE A 432 -14.52 -8.27 19.76
C ILE A 432 -15.26 -8.91 20.95
N ARG A 433 -15.37 -8.15 22.03
CA ARG A 433 -16.12 -8.54 23.23
C ARG A 433 -17.61 -8.29 23.08
N LYS A 434 -17.98 -7.14 22.50
CA LYS A 434 -19.38 -6.73 22.32
C LYS A 434 -19.49 -5.81 21.10
N LEU A 435 -20.57 -5.98 20.35
CA LEU A 435 -21.04 -5.05 19.33
C LEU A 435 -22.38 -4.47 19.79
N ALA A 436 -22.51 -3.15 19.71
CA ALA A 436 -23.78 -2.48 19.92
C ALA A 436 -24.04 -1.54 18.75
N GLN A 437 -25.19 -1.72 18.09
CA GLN A 437 -25.65 -0.77 17.08
C GLN A 437 -26.06 0.53 17.78
N SER A 438 -25.70 1.66 17.18
CA SER A 438 -26.17 3.00 17.54
C SER A 438 -26.91 3.61 16.36
N ASP A 439 -27.61 4.72 16.59
CA ASP A 439 -28.41 5.40 15.57
C ASP A 439 -27.55 5.75 14.33
N ASP A 440 -26.31 6.20 14.55
CA ASP A 440 -25.40 6.64 13.49
C ASP A 440 -24.29 5.63 13.15
N GLY A 441 -24.35 4.39 13.67
CA GLY A 441 -23.33 3.37 13.36
C GLY A 441 -23.16 2.26 14.39
N TYR A 442 -21.92 2.00 14.83
CA TYR A 442 -21.58 0.90 15.73
C TYR A 442 -20.59 1.28 16.82
N ARG A 443 -20.86 0.82 18.04
CA ARG A 443 -19.92 0.80 19.17
C ARG A 443 -19.31 -0.59 19.30
N ILE A 444 -17.99 -0.68 19.15
CA ILE A 444 -17.20 -1.91 19.20
C ILE A 444 -16.37 -1.92 20.49
N TYR A 445 -16.64 -2.88 21.36
CA TYR A 445 -15.85 -3.11 22.56
C TYR A 445 -14.85 -4.23 22.28
N LEU A 446 -13.57 -3.90 22.22
CA LEU A 446 -12.49 -4.85 21.96
C LEU A 446 -12.12 -5.62 23.23
N ASN A 447 -11.51 -6.80 23.07
CA ASN A 447 -10.98 -7.59 24.18
C ASN A 447 -9.85 -6.85 24.93
N SER A 448 -9.15 -5.93 24.26
CA SER A 448 -8.18 -4.99 24.86
C SER A 448 -8.81 -3.96 25.80
N ARG A 449 -10.15 -3.95 25.94
CA ARG A 449 -10.96 -2.95 26.65
C ARG A 449 -11.04 -1.60 25.96
N GLU A 450 -10.47 -1.45 24.77
CA GLU A 450 -10.69 -0.28 23.93
C GLU A 450 -12.14 -0.24 23.42
N LEU A 451 -12.68 0.98 23.34
CA LEU A 451 -13.93 1.29 22.67
C LEU A 451 -13.61 1.99 21.35
N LYS A 452 -14.19 1.48 20.26
CA LYS A 452 -14.16 2.12 18.94
C LYS A 452 -15.58 2.49 18.55
N ASN A 453 -15.79 3.73 18.15
CA ASN A 453 -17.07 4.21 17.64
C ASN A 453 -16.91 4.41 16.13
N VAL A 454 -17.71 3.67 15.36
CA VAL A 454 -17.79 3.82 13.90
C VAL A 454 -19.08 4.55 13.58
N GLU A 455 -18.95 5.62 12.81
CA GLU A 455 -20.03 6.49 12.34
C GLU A 455 -20.07 6.45 10.81
N TYR A 456 -21.27 6.55 10.22
CA TYR A 456 -21.47 6.50 8.78
C TYR A 456 -21.84 7.85 8.17
#